data_AF-A0A927MHE8-F1
#
_entry.id   AF-A0A927MHE8-F1
#
_cell.length_a   1.000
_cell.length_b   1.000
_cell.length_c   1.000
_cell.angle_alpha   90.00
_cell.angle_beta   90.00
_cell.angle_gamma   90.00
#
_symmetry.space_group_name_H-M   'P 1'
#
loop_
_entity.id
_entity.type
_entity.pdbx_description
1 polymer ?
#
loop_
_entity_poly.entity_id
_entity_poly.type
_entity_poly.pdbx_seq_one_letter_code
_entity_poly.pdbx_strand_id
1 'polypeptide(L)'
;MPGYRRANLGLANELYSSSVNVEFVKVEEDRIGQLMHALKILKSTVKSFYGNDEVLSERTEEFIGVCRKVVGSVSNYSTYFETNNMPIVNYFSLTKKSIYTDLFEKDVVPIIDLIRLLRKQNNNAYIDVLNKLGYRKPINAENTYILTRQKIVNEYLEINNMKIKVMRDKEFVDHGIFAEHIIFLGTPSYFDRKFSEVFYGKYTFFLGYACFENRLLKRESFSDLINQNDLINTIYKDVTTDKGFTGIDFKETFLSGNEKKSEEDVISRFQNIASVSLEEKIEVKLATISHNNYIFLPKGQKVNVIDRESLKITQEKVKELSAGDLLVFRTQNASNLVREVADEIMGINAKKHRSNVEKWKKRLRFNVDKKGIDKISRILIERYGIKVARENNIKNWMSSYTIKPSCLNELLEVFKFELLEKEEIITAASEIVSAHISAGHQISYILMNELDENLEGIIDENGFYTFESTEFEGASFNIEEIKKISKEIYYIPEKEILKIIKG
;
A
#
# COMPACT_ATOMS: atom_id res chain seq x y z
N MET A 1 0.38 -23.43 24.64
CA MET A 1 1.81 -23.72 24.37
C MET A 1 2.10 -23.27 22.95
N PRO A 2 2.97 -22.28 22.74
CA PRO A 2 3.16 -21.64 21.45
C PRO A 2 3.92 -22.56 20.48
N GLY A 3 3.54 -22.43 19.21
CA GLY A 3 3.97 -23.26 18.09
C GLY A 3 5.48 -23.34 17.93
N TYR A 4 5.90 -24.54 17.53
CA TYR A 4 7.24 -24.90 17.13
C TYR A 4 7.74 -24.04 15.94
N ARG A 5 8.29 -22.86 16.20
CA ARG A 5 9.54 -22.50 15.50
C ARG A 5 10.65 -23.14 16.31
N ARG A 6 11.09 -24.33 15.92
CA ARG A 6 12.46 -24.72 16.27
C ARG A 6 13.33 -23.62 15.67
N ALA A 7 13.86 -22.73 16.51
CA ALA A 7 14.99 -21.91 16.11
C ALA A 7 15.97 -22.88 15.45
N ASN A 8 16.35 -22.63 14.19
CA ASN A 8 17.36 -23.43 13.54
C ASN A 8 18.68 -23.12 14.25
N LEU A 9 18.90 -23.78 15.39
CA LEU A 9 20.04 -23.55 16.27
C LEU A 9 21.34 -23.84 15.51
N GLY A 10 21.32 -24.73 14.52
CA GLY A 10 22.42 -24.95 13.59
C GLY A 10 22.75 -23.68 12.79
N LEU A 11 21.77 -23.11 12.09
CA LEU A 11 21.92 -21.85 11.36
C LEU A 11 22.35 -20.69 12.28
N ALA A 12 21.72 -20.56 13.44
CA ALA A 12 22.10 -19.53 14.42
C ALA A 12 23.56 -19.70 14.87
N ASN A 13 23.99 -20.92 15.19
CA ASN A 13 25.38 -21.20 15.56
C ASN A 13 26.35 -20.91 14.42
N GLU A 14 26.02 -21.25 13.17
CA GLU A 14 26.86 -20.97 12.00
C GLU A 14 26.98 -19.46 11.71
N LEU A 15 25.88 -18.72 11.79
CA LEU A 15 25.84 -17.27 11.64
C LEU A 15 26.70 -16.54 12.69
N TYR A 16 26.76 -17.07 13.92
CA TYR A 16 27.42 -16.41 15.05
C TYR A 16 28.83 -16.90 15.36
N SER A 17 29.30 -17.98 14.72
CA SER A 17 30.65 -18.52 14.94
C SER A 17 31.60 -18.37 13.75
N SER A 18 31.09 -18.02 12.57
CA SER A 18 31.89 -17.92 11.35
C SER A 18 32.41 -16.51 11.12
N SER A 19 33.71 -16.38 10.80
CA SER A 19 34.26 -15.13 10.27
C SER A 19 33.67 -14.83 8.88
N VAL A 20 33.23 -13.59 8.67
CA VAL A 20 32.60 -13.14 7.42
C VAL A 20 33.50 -12.14 6.71
N ASN A 21 33.62 -12.27 5.40
CA ASN A 21 34.26 -11.29 4.53
C ASN A 21 33.22 -10.70 3.56
N VAL A 22 33.10 -9.37 3.54
CA VAL A 22 32.20 -8.62 2.68
C VAL A 22 33.00 -7.78 1.69
N GLU A 23 32.79 -8.04 0.41
CA GLU A 23 33.44 -7.33 -0.69
C GLU A 23 32.44 -6.58 -1.57
N PHE A 24 32.85 -5.41 -2.05
CA PHE A 24 32.05 -4.56 -2.93
C PHE A 24 32.67 -4.54 -4.31
N VAL A 25 31.99 -5.18 -5.27
CA VAL A 25 32.48 -5.33 -6.63
C VAL A 25 31.81 -4.31 -7.53
N LYS A 26 32.62 -3.59 -8.29
CA LYS A 26 32.17 -2.54 -9.20
C LYS A 26 31.81 -3.11 -10.57
N VAL A 27 30.59 -2.86 -11.03
CA VAL A 27 30.11 -3.21 -12.36
C VAL A 27 30.15 -1.96 -13.23
N GLU A 28 31.04 -1.95 -14.21
CA GLU A 28 31.24 -0.82 -15.12
C GLU A 28 30.34 -0.99 -16.35
N GLU A 29 29.35 -0.11 -16.49
CA GLU A 29 28.53 0.06 -17.69
C GLU A 29 27.97 1.49 -17.71
N ASP A 30 28.66 2.36 -18.45
CA ASP A 30 28.39 3.79 -18.49
C ASP A 30 26.97 4.11 -18.92
N ARG A 31 26.39 3.31 -19.83
CA ARG A 31 25.04 3.56 -20.36
C ARG A 31 23.96 3.33 -19.30
N ILE A 32 24.14 2.31 -18.46
CA ILE A 32 23.28 2.09 -17.30
C ILE A 32 23.44 3.24 -16.30
N GLY A 33 24.67 3.68 -16.06
CA GLY A 33 24.93 4.86 -15.23
C GLY A 33 24.19 6.11 -15.73
N GLN A 34 24.37 6.46 -16.99
CA GLN A 34 23.72 7.59 -17.64
C GLN A 34 22.19 7.46 -17.59
N LEU A 35 21.65 6.26 -17.82
CA LEU A 35 20.22 6.01 -17.71
C LEU A 35 19.70 6.27 -16.30
N MET A 36 20.39 5.78 -15.26
CA MET A 36 19.96 6.01 -13.87
C MET A 36 19.98 7.49 -13.50
N HIS A 37 21.02 8.23 -13.93
CA HIS A 37 21.05 9.68 -13.75
C HIS A 37 19.92 10.40 -14.48
N ALA A 38 19.64 10.05 -15.73
CA ALA A 38 18.55 10.63 -16.51
C ALA A 38 17.18 10.35 -15.87
N LEU A 39 16.95 9.13 -15.36
CA LEU A 39 15.72 8.79 -14.63
C LEU A 39 15.56 9.59 -13.32
N LYS A 40 16.67 9.84 -12.60
CA LYS A 40 16.65 10.69 -11.39
C LYS A 40 16.26 12.13 -11.72
N ILE A 41 16.81 12.68 -12.81
CA ILE A 41 16.48 14.03 -13.29
C ILE A 41 15.00 14.08 -13.69
N LEU A 42 14.54 13.13 -14.51
CA LEU A 42 13.13 13.03 -14.93
C LEU A 42 12.19 13.00 -13.72
N LYS A 43 12.47 12.17 -12.71
CA LYS A 43 11.67 12.10 -11.47
C LYS A 43 11.56 13.47 -10.79
N SER A 44 12.69 14.17 -10.70
CA SER A 44 12.78 15.49 -10.05
C SER A 44 12.04 16.55 -10.86
N THR A 45 12.15 16.53 -12.19
CA THR A 45 11.45 17.45 -13.10
C THR A 45 9.94 17.27 -13.01
N VAL A 46 9.45 16.03 -13.10
CA VAL A 46 8.00 15.74 -13.00
C VAL A 46 7.47 16.17 -11.65
N LYS A 47 8.16 15.85 -10.56
CA LYS A 47 7.75 16.29 -9.21
C LYS A 47 7.70 17.82 -9.08
N SER A 48 8.71 18.51 -9.60
CA SER A 48 8.85 19.97 -9.38
C SER A 48 7.92 20.80 -10.26
N PHE A 49 7.74 20.41 -11.53
CA PHE A 49 7.02 21.23 -12.52
C PHE A 49 5.63 20.67 -12.87
N TYR A 50 5.40 19.38 -12.64
CA TYR A 50 4.17 18.68 -13.02
C TYR A 50 3.52 17.93 -11.85
N GLY A 51 3.90 18.20 -10.60
CA GLY A 51 3.44 17.44 -9.44
C GLY A 51 1.92 17.47 -9.18
N ASN A 52 1.19 18.41 -9.79
CA ASN A 52 -0.28 18.47 -9.73
C ASN A 52 -0.98 17.59 -10.79
N ASP A 53 -0.23 17.05 -11.75
CA ASP A 53 -0.74 16.12 -12.76
C ASP A 53 -0.59 14.68 -12.25
N GLU A 54 -1.67 14.16 -11.63
CA GLU A 54 -1.67 12.82 -11.05
C GLU A 54 -1.43 11.74 -12.11
N VAL A 55 -1.99 11.90 -13.30
CA VAL A 55 -1.86 10.90 -14.38
C VAL A 55 -0.43 10.85 -14.89
N LEU A 56 0.22 12.00 -15.12
CA LEU A 56 1.62 12.03 -15.52
C LEU A 56 2.50 11.46 -14.41
N SER A 57 2.28 11.87 -13.15
CA SER A 57 3.07 11.42 -12.00
C SER A 57 3.03 9.90 -11.82
N GLU A 58 1.83 9.30 -11.87
CA GLU A 58 1.67 7.85 -11.78
C GLU A 58 2.37 7.13 -12.94
N ARG A 59 2.24 7.64 -14.16
CA ARG A 59 2.87 7.04 -15.35
C ARG A 59 4.38 7.20 -15.37
N THR A 60 4.91 8.30 -14.83
CA THR A 60 6.35 8.50 -14.65
C THR A 60 6.91 7.50 -13.63
N GLU A 61 6.23 7.27 -12.51
CA GLU A 61 6.66 6.28 -11.52
C GLU A 61 6.58 4.84 -12.07
N GLU A 62 5.55 4.50 -12.84
CA GLU A 62 5.46 3.22 -13.55
C GLU A 62 6.65 3.04 -14.51
N PHE A 63 6.93 4.06 -15.33
CA PHE A 63 8.03 4.07 -16.28
C PHE A 63 9.41 3.93 -15.62
N ILE A 64 9.70 4.76 -14.62
CA ILE A 64 10.94 4.69 -13.83
C ILE A 64 11.04 3.33 -13.15
N GLY A 65 9.93 2.82 -12.61
CA GLY A 65 9.84 1.51 -11.97
C GLY A 65 10.25 0.36 -12.89
N VAL A 66 9.89 0.45 -14.17
CA VAL A 66 10.30 -0.51 -15.21
C VAL A 66 11.76 -0.32 -15.59
N CYS A 67 12.21 0.90 -15.90
CA CYS A 67 13.56 1.14 -16.37
C CYS A 67 14.61 0.86 -15.30
N ARG A 68 14.39 1.26 -14.04
CA ARG A 68 15.34 1.05 -12.94
C ARG A 68 15.59 -0.43 -12.64
N LYS A 69 14.59 -1.29 -12.86
CA LYS A 69 14.70 -2.73 -12.54
C LYS A 69 15.82 -3.38 -13.34
N VAL A 70 16.24 -2.84 -14.50
CA VAL A 70 17.35 -3.36 -15.31
C VAL A 70 18.63 -3.62 -14.49
N VAL A 71 18.86 -2.82 -13.44
CA VAL A 71 20.08 -2.90 -12.61
C VAL A 71 20.11 -4.13 -11.68
N GLY A 72 19.02 -4.89 -11.60
CA GLY A 72 18.97 -6.18 -10.89
C GLY A 72 18.74 -7.37 -11.82
N SER A 73 18.79 -7.16 -13.14
CA SER A 73 18.56 -8.21 -14.14
C SER A 73 19.87 -8.83 -14.60
N VAL A 74 19.88 -10.15 -14.83
CA VAL A 74 20.96 -10.88 -15.50
C VAL A 74 20.69 -11.12 -16.98
N SER A 75 19.47 -10.82 -17.46
CA SER A 75 19.13 -10.93 -18.88
C SER A 75 19.93 -9.93 -19.70
N ASN A 76 20.20 -10.26 -20.96
CA ASN A 76 20.77 -9.30 -21.90
C ASN A 76 19.93 -8.03 -21.93
N TYR A 77 20.59 -6.87 -22.06
CA TYR A 77 19.88 -5.59 -22.04
C TYR A 77 18.83 -5.51 -23.17
N SER A 78 19.15 -6.01 -24.36
CA SER A 78 18.20 -6.18 -25.47
C SER A 78 16.92 -6.89 -25.05
N THR A 79 17.04 -8.13 -24.55
CA THR A 79 15.92 -8.94 -24.07
C THR A 79 15.13 -8.23 -22.97
N TYR A 80 15.82 -7.63 -21.99
CA TYR A 80 15.15 -6.94 -20.88
C TYR A 80 14.25 -5.80 -21.39
N PHE A 81 14.77 -4.92 -22.25
CA PHE A 81 14.01 -3.79 -22.77
C PHE A 81 12.96 -4.19 -23.81
N GLU A 82 13.11 -5.33 -24.48
CA GLU A 82 12.08 -5.90 -25.36
C GLU A 82 10.90 -6.45 -24.56
N THR A 83 11.16 -7.27 -23.54
CA THR A 83 10.11 -7.81 -22.66
C THR A 83 9.31 -6.71 -21.95
N ASN A 84 9.97 -5.58 -21.65
CA ASN A 84 9.36 -4.44 -20.96
C ASN A 84 8.98 -3.29 -21.92
N ASN A 85 8.86 -3.54 -23.23
CA ASN A 85 8.66 -2.48 -24.23
C ASN A 85 7.32 -1.73 -24.07
N MET A 86 6.23 -2.43 -23.74
CA MET A 86 4.89 -1.84 -23.69
C MET A 86 4.78 -0.65 -22.72
N PRO A 87 5.13 -0.78 -21.41
CA PRO A 87 5.06 0.34 -20.48
C PRO A 87 6.00 1.49 -20.88
N ILE A 88 7.16 1.19 -21.46
CA ILE A 88 8.12 2.18 -21.96
C ILE A 88 7.52 3.02 -23.10
N VAL A 89 6.95 2.36 -24.11
CA VAL A 89 6.33 3.04 -25.27
C VAL A 89 5.08 3.81 -24.88
N ASN A 90 4.29 3.30 -23.93
CA ASN A 90 3.13 4.02 -23.40
C ASN A 90 3.54 5.36 -22.78
N TYR A 91 4.62 5.38 -22.00
CA TYR A 91 5.13 6.60 -21.40
C TYR A 91 5.65 7.59 -22.44
N PHE A 92 6.40 7.12 -23.45
CA PHE A 92 6.86 7.97 -24.55
C PHE A 92 5.69 8.56 -25.35
N SER A 93 4.64 7.78 -25.58
CA SER A 93 3.45 8.24 -26.30
C SER A 93 2.67 9.28 -25.50
N LEU A 94 2.59 9.12 -24.18
CA LEU A 94 1.97 10.10 -23.28
C LEU A 94 2.73 11.42 -23.30
N THR A 95 4.05 11.38 -23.15
CA THR A 95 4.91 12.56 -23.04
C THR A 95 5.12 13.28 -24.39
N LYS A 96 4.91 12.60 -25.53
CA LYS A 96 4.95 13.23 -26.85
C LYS A 96 3.79 14.21 -27.13
N LYS A 97 2.77 14.26 -26.26
CA LYS A 97 1.65 15.23 -26.39
C LYS A 97 2.17 16.66 -26.25
N SER A 98 1.53 17.61 -26.94
CA SER A 98 1.94 19.02 -26.96
C SER A 98 2.00 19.70 -25.57
N ILE A 99 1.22 19.20 -24.61
CA ILE A 99 1.22 19.70 -23.23
C ILE A 99 2.50 19.37 -22.45
N TYR A 100 3.34 18.45 -22.96
CA TYR A 100 4.57 18.00 -22.30
C TYR A 100 5.81 18.17 -23.20
N THR A 101 5.77 19.04 -24.21
CA THR A 101 6.87 19.21 -25.18
C THR A 101 8.22 19.45 -24.50
N ASP A 102 8.28 20.36 -23.53
CA ASP A 102 9.53 20.66 -22.81
C ASP A 102 10.08 19.45 -22.04
N LEU A 103 9.22 18.74 -21.31
CA LEU A 103 9.58 17.51 -20.59
C LEU A 103 10.08 16.43 -21.56
N PHE A 104 9.38 16.28 -22.69
CA PHE A 104 9.72 15.27 -23.68
C PHE A 104 11.09 15.52 -24.30
N GLU A 105 11.33 16.74 -24.78
CA GLU A 105 12.58 17.09 -25.46
C GLU A 105 13.78 17.09 -24.51
N LYS A 106 13.63 17.63 -23.29
CA LYS A 106 14.76 17.77 -22.36
C LYS A 106 15.08 16.50 -21.59
N ASP A 107 14.06 15.79 -21.10
CA ASP A 107 14.25 14.68 -20.16
C ASP A 107 13.98 13.31 -20.79
N VAL A 108 12.99 13.19 -21.69
CA VAL A 108 12.58 11.88 -22.24
C VAL A 108 13.42 11.47 -23.44
N VAL A 109 13.75 12.38 -24.36
CA VAL A 109 14.57 12.07 -25.56
C VAL A 109 15.95 11.47 -25.19
N PRO A 110 16.71 12.01 -24.22
CA PRO A 110 17.97 11.39 -23.80
C PRO A 110 17.78 9.95 -23.30
N ILE A 111 16.68 9.67 -22.60
CA ILE A 111 16.35 8.33 -22.11
C ILE A 111 16.00 7.38 -23.27
N ILE A 112 15.25 7.86 -24.28
CA ILE A 112 14.95 7.09 -25.49
C ILE A 112 16.25 6.66 -26.18
N ASP A 113 17.20 7.59 -26.33
CA ASP A 113 18.48 7.30 -26.98
C ASP A 113 19.31 6.28 -26.21
N LEU A 114 19.37 6.39 -24.88
CA LEU A 114 20.05 5.42 -24.02
C LEU A 114 19.43 4.03 -24.12
N ILE A 115 18.10 3.92 -24.05
CA ILE A 115 17.39 2.64 -24.19
C ILE A 115 17.62 2.06 -25.60
N ARG A 116 17.65 2.90 -26.64
CA ARG A 116 17.96 2.46 -28.01
C ARG A 116 19.37 1.90 -28.14
N LEU A 117 20.35 2.48 -27.44
CA LEU A 117 21.73 1.95 -27.41
C LEU A 117 21.81 0.64 -26.63
N LEU A 118 21.16 0.56 -25.46
CA LEU A 118 21.10 -0.66 -24.63
C LEU A 118 20.37 -1.81 -25.35
N ARG A 119 19.37 -1.51 -26.19
CA ARG A 119 18.68 -2.52 -27.01
C ARG A 119 19.57 -3.18 -28.06
N LYS A 120 20.68 -2.55 -28.44
CA LYS A 120 21.65 -3.12 -29.39
C LYS A 120 22.72 -3.96 -28.69
N GLN A 121 22.74 -3.97 -27.36
CA GLN A 121 23.69 -4.75 -26.57
C GLN A 121 23.09 -6.11 -26.20
N ASN A 122 23.74 -7.17 -26.70
CA ASN A 122 23.40 -8.56 -26.40
C ASN A 122 24.27 -9.14 -25.27
N ASN A 123 24.72 -8.28 -24.37
CA ASN A 123 25.47 -8.64 -23.17
C ASN A 123 24.85 -7.99 -21.94
N ASN A 124 25.31 -8.41 -20.76
CA ASN A 124 24.98 -7.80 -19.49
C ASN A 124 26.24 -7.74 -18.64
N ALA A 125 26.58 -6.55 -18.13
CA ALA A 125 27.83 -6.32 -17.42
C ALA A 125 27.98 -7.17 -16.14
N TYR A 126 26.88 -7.62 -15.52
CA TYR A 126 26.97 -8.59 -14.42
C TYR A 126 27.60 -9.89 -14.86
N ILE A 127 27.25 -10.41 -16.04
CA ILE A 127 27.79 -11.68 -16.55
C ILE A 127 29.31 -11.56 -16.74
N ASP A 128 29.76 -10.44 -17.30
CA ASP A 128 31.19 -10.17 -17.50
C ASP A 128 31.96 -10.11 -16.17
N VAL A 129 31.36 -9.49 -15.14
CA VAL A 129 31.95 -9.38 -13.80
C VAL A 129 31.93 -10.72 -13.07
N LEU A 130 30.84 -11.48 -13.17
CA LEU A 130 30.71 -12.81 -12.58
C LEU A 130 31.73 -13.79 -13.15
N ASN A 131 31.93 -13.79 -14.48
CA ASN A 131 32.98 -14.58 -15.11
C ASN A 131 34.38 -14.20 -14.58
N LYS A 132 34.68 -12.90 -14.44
CA LYS A 132 35.95 -12.43 -13.85
C LYS A 132 36.12 -12.86 -12.39
N LEU A 133 35.05 -12.82 -11.58
CA LEU A 133 35.09 -13.28 -10.20
C LEU A 133 35.38 -14.78 -10.11
N GLY A 134 34.73 -15.59 -10.96
CA GLY A 134 34.95 -17.04 -11.02
C GLY A 134 36.37 -17.44 -11.43
N TYR A 135 37.12 -16.58 -12.14
CA TYR A 135 38.54 -16.83 -12.43
C TYR A 135 39.47 -16.43 -11.29
N ARG A 136 39.12 -15.38 -10.55
CA ARG A 136 39.99 -14.81 -9.50
C ARG A 136 39.85 -15.51 -8.16
N LYS A 137 38.72 -16.17 -7.93
CA LYS A 137 38.37 -16.76 -6.64
C LYS A 137 37.94 -18.21 -6.79
N PRO A 138 38.30 -19.10 -5.85
CA PRO A 138 37.83 -20.47 -5.83
C PRO A 138 36.35 -20.50 -5.41
N ILE A 139 35.46 -20.31 -6.37
CA ILE A 139 34.00 -20.37 -6.15
C ILE A 139 33.55 -21.82 -6.33
N ASN A 140 32.97 -22.42 -5.30
CA ASN A 140 32.33 -23.74 -5.38
C ASN A 140 30.84 -23.59 -5.74
N ALA A 141 30.43 -24.10 -6.91
CA ALA A 141 29.07 -23.98 -7.41
C ALA A 141 28.00 -24.58 -6.47
N GLU A 142 28.31 -25.66 -5.75
CA GLU A 142 27.35 -26.35 -4.86
C GLU A 142 27.02 -25.55 -3.59
N ASN A 143 27.92 -24.65 -3.18
CA ASN A 143 27.78 -23.83 -1.98
C ASN A 143 27.87 -22.32 -2.28
N THR A 144 27.49 -21.95 -3.50
CA THR A 144 27.41 -20.56 -3.95
C THR A 144 26.01 -20.24 -4.44
N TYR A 145 25.49 -19.11 -3.98
CA TYR A 145 24.16 -18.63 -4.36
C TYR A 145 24.24 -17.20 -4.87
N ILE A 146 23.55 -16.93 -5.97
CA ILE A 146 23.38 -15.58 -6.51
C ILE A 146 21.99 -15.09 -6.11
N LEU A 147 21.92 -13.92 -5.48
CA LEU A 147 20.68 -13.33 -4.99
C LEU A 147 20.29 -12.09 -5.79
N THR A 148 19.02 -12.04 -6.18
CA THR A 148 18.40 -10.87 -6.83
C THR A 148 17.00 -10.62 -6.29
N ARG A 149 16.44 -9.45 -6.59
CA ARG A 149 15.02 -9.12 -6.35
C ARG A 149 14.13 -9.41 -7.56
N GLN A 150 14.72 -9.76 -8.70
CA GLN A 150 13.96 -10.08 -9.91
C GLN A 150 13.48 -11.53 -9.90
N LYS A 151 12.30 -11.76 -10.48
CA LYS A 151 11.87 -13.12 -10.84
C LYS A 151 12.70 -13.58 -12.02
N ILE A 152 13.32 -14.75 -11.90
CA ILE A 152 14.18 -15.31 -12.94
C ILE A 152 13.47 -16.51 -13.54
N VAL A 153 13.63 -16.69 -14.86
CA VAL A 153 13.05 -17.82 -15.59
C VAL A 153 13.86 -19.10 -15.38
N ASN A 154 15.19 -18.96 -15.28
CA ASN A 154 16.11 -20.07 -15.02
C ASN A 154 16.67 -19.97 -13.60
N GLU A 155 16.53 -21.04 -12.82
CA GLU A 155 17.06 -21.14 -11.46
C GLU A 155 18.59 -21.25 -11.40
N TYR A 156 19.26 -21.35 -12.55
CA TYR A 156 20.70 -21.50 -12.65
C TYR A 156 21.28 -20.53 -13.67
N LEU A 157 22.44 -19.97 -13.34
CA LEU A 157 23.27 -19.16 -14.22
C LEU A 157 24.57 -19.89 -14.49
N GLU A 158 24.96 -19.97 -15.76
CA GLU A 158 26.22 -20.59 -16.17
C GLU A 158 27.33 -19.53 -16.15
N ILE A 159 28.33 -19.74 -15.30
CA ILE A 159 29.50 -18.86 -15.12
C ILE A 159 30.74 -19.73 -15.21
N ASN A 160 31.62 -19.50 -16.19
CA ASN A 160 32.83 -20.32 -16.42
C ASN A 160 32.57 -21.84 -16.40
N ASN A 161 31.51 -22.30 -17.09
CA ASN A 161 31.05 -23.71 -17.12
C ASN A 161 30.54 -24.27 -15.77
N MET A 162 30.36 -23.42 -14.75
CA MET A 162 29.72 -23.77 -13.49
C MET A 162 28.26 -23.33 -13.50
N LYS A 163 27.36 -24.20 -13.04
CA LYS A 163 25.94 -23.87 -12.85
C LYS A 163 25.73 -23.39 -11.42
N ILE A 164 25.58 -22.09 -11.24
CA ILE A 164 25.37 -21.47 -9.92
C ILE A 164 23.89 -21.18 -9.75
N LYS A 165 23.33 -21.57 -8.60
CA LYS A 165 21.91 -21.36 -8.32
C LYS A 165 21.62 -19.88 -8.11
N VAL A 166 20.56 -19.39 -8.73
CA VAL A 166 20.07 -18.02 -8.58
C VAL A 166 18.70 -18.05 -7.92
N MET A 167 18.54 -17.26 -6.86
CA MET A 167 17.31 -17.25 -6.05
C MET A 167 16.87 -15.82 -5.78
N ARG A 168 15.58 -15.67 -5.47
CA ARG A 168 15.13 -14.42 -4.85
C ARG A 168 15.63 -14.37 -3.41
N ASP A 169 15.94 -13.15 -2.97
CA ASP A 169 16.36 -12.86 -1.60
C ASP A 169 15.39 -13.41 -0.54
N LYS A 170 14.07 -13.28 -0.74
CA LYS A 170 13.05 -13.87 0.14
C LYS A 170 13.14 -15.40 0.20
N GLU A 171 13.15 -16.05 -0.96
CA GLU A 171 13.21 -17.51 -1.06
C GLU A 171 14.45 -18.06 -0.35
N PHE A 172 15.59 -17.42 -0.50
CA PHE A 172 16.83 -17.85 0.15
C PHE A 172 16.73 -17.86 1.69
N VAL A 173 16.06 -16.84 2.27
CA VAL A 173 15.84 -16.76 3.72
C VAL A 173 14.82 -17.79 4.20
N ASP A 174 13.75 -18.01 3.44
CA ASP A 174 12.70 -18.97 3.81
C ASP A 174 13.25 -20.40 3.86
N HIS A 175 14.22 -20.73 3.01
CA HIS A 175 14.91 -22.02 3.03
C HIS A 175 15.96 -22.14 4.14
N GLY A 176 16.27 -21.05 4.87
CA GLY A 176 17.23 -21.05 5.97
C GLY A 176 18.65 -21.45 5.57
N ILE A 177 19.09 -21.04 4.38
CA ILE A 177 20.38 -21.46 3.80
C ILE A 177 21.53 -20.63 4.40
N PHE A 178 22.59 -21.33 4.84
CA PHE A 178 23.91 -20.74 5.08
C PHE A 178 24.87 -21.27 4.01
N ALA A 179 25.60 -20.37 3.35
CA ALA A 179 26.43 -20.71 2.21
C ALA A 179 27.89 -20.31 2.40
N GLU A 180 28.80 -20.91 1.62
CA GLU A 180 30.18 -20.47 1.61
C GLU A 180 30.31 -19.11 0.91
N HIS A 181 29.66 -18.97 -0.26
CA HIS A 181 29.67 -17.74 -1.04
C HIS A 181 28.25 -17.26 -1.34
N ILE A 182 27.98 -15.97 -1.11
CA ILE A 182 26.74 -15.31 -1.50
C ILE A 182 27.07 -14.11 -2.37
N ILE A 183 26.43 -14.04 -3.53
CA ILE A 183 26.65 -12.97 -4.50
C ILE A 183 25.34 -12.21 -4.71
N PHE A 184 25.28 -10.99 -4.18
CA PHE A 184 24.16 -10.08 -4.37
C PHE A 184 24.30 -9.31 -5.69
N LEU A 185 23.28 -9.37 -6.54
CA LEU A 185 23.16 -8.55 -7.75
C LEU A 185 22.47 -7.23 -7.40
N GLY A 186 23.28 -6.28 -6.95
CA GLY A 186 22.88 -4.97 -6.48
C GLY A 186 23.72 -4.52 -5.29
N THR A 187 23.56 -3.26 -4.91
CA THR A 187 24.21 -2.69 -3.71
C THR A 187 23.43 -3.04 -2.44
N PRO A 188 24.00 -2.92 -1.23
CA PRO A 188 23.27 -3.17 0.02
C PRO A 188 21.94 -2.42 0.12
N SER A 189 21.88 -1.17 -0.36
CA SER A 189 20.66 -0.34 -0.37
C SER A 189 19.54 -0.90 -1.27
N TYR A 190 19.87 -1.75 -2.25
CA TYR A 190 18.91 -2.39 -3.14
C TYR A 190 18.10 -3.49 -2.44
N PHE A 191 18.70 -4.16 -1.46
CA PHE A 191 18.13 -5.29 -0.72
C PHE A 191 17.47 -4.86 0.59
N ASP A 192 16.77 -5.80 1.23
CA ASP A 192 16.27 -5.59 2.58
C ASP A 192 17.44 -5.41 3.57
N ARG A 193 17.22 -4.56 4.57
CA ARG A 193 18.20 -4.20 5.59
C ARG A 193 18.78 -5.42 6.31
N LYS A 194 18.01 -6.50 6.48
CA LYS A 194 18.51 -7.73 7.09
C LYS A 194 19.77 -8.29 6.41
N PHE A 195 19.95 -8.12 5.10
CA PHE A 195 21.15 -8.62 4.39
C PHE A 195 22.38 -7.73 4.57
N SER A 196 22.22 -6.55 5.18
CA SER A 196 23.31 -5.67 5.62
C SER A 196 23.66 -5.83 7.11
N GLU A 197 22.88 -6.64 7.83
CA GLU A 197 22.98 -6.83 9.29
C GLU A 197 23.12 -8.31 9.70
N VAL A 198 22.71 -9.24 8.85
CA VAL A 198 22.83 -10.69 9.06
C VAL A 198 23.45 -11.29 7.81
N PHE A 199 24.66 -11.82 7.95
CA PHE A 199 25.41 -12.38 6.83
C PHE A 199 25.23 -13.89 6.76
N TYR A 200 24.50 -14.33 5.75
CA TYR A 200 24.16 -15.75 5.54
C TYR A 200 25.28 -16.55 4.85
N GLY A 201 26.47 -15.98 4.71
CA GLY A 201 27.60 -16.71 4.16
C GLY A 201 28.94 -16.14 4.53
N LYS A 202 29.97 -16.98 4.43
CA LYS A 202 31.34 -16.65 4.83
C LYS A 202 31.96 -15.59 3.93
N TYR A 203 31.68 -15.66 2.63
CA TYR A 203 32.10 -14.67 1.65
C TYR A 203 30.87 -14.05 0.98
N THR A 204 30.64 -12.76 1.26
CA THR A 204 29.51 -12.01 0.72
C THR A 204 30.02 -10.97 -0.28
N PHE A 205 29.46 -10.98 -1.49
CA PHE A 205 29.80 -10.04 -2.55
C PHE A 205 28.59 -9.19 -2.91
N PHE A 206 28.73 -7.88 -2.91
CA PHE A 206 27.74 -6.97 -3.48
C PHE A 206 28.26 -6.45 -4.81
N LEU A 207 27.67 -6.93 -5.91
CA LEU A 207 27.97 -6.45 -7.25
C LEU A 207 27.05 -5.26 -7.53
N GLY A 208 27.61 -4.06 -7.51
CA GLY A 208 26.88 -2.81 -7.74
C GLY A 208 27.35 -2.12 -9.01
N TYR A 209 26.42 -1.59 -9.81
CA TYR A 209 26.80 -0.66 -10.89
C TYR A 209 27.52 0.55 -10.31
N ALA A 210 28.55 1.00 -11.03
CA ALA A 210 29.45 2.08 -10.61
C ALA A 210 28.74 3.40 -10.24
N CYS A 211 27.54 3.64 -10.76
CA CYS A 211 26.75 4.83 -10.46
C CYS A 211 26.09 4.81 -9.07
N PHE A 212 26.00 3.65 -8.41
CA PHE A 212 25.36 3.51 -7.10
C PHE A 212 26.37 3.45 -5.96
N GLU A 213 25.95 3.93 -4.80
CA GLU A 213 26.68 3.74 -3.56
C GLU A 213 26.67 2.25 -3.17
N ASN A 214 27.87 1.70 -3.00
CA ASN A 214 28.07 0.29 -2.67
C ASN A 214 29.00 0.16 -1.47
N ARG A 215 28.45 0.35 -0.28
CA ARG A 215 29.11 0.16 1.02
C ARG A 215 28.08 -0.19 2.08
N LEU A 216 28.53 -0.77 3.19
CA LEU A 216 27.68 -0.98 4.36
C LEU A 216 27.67 0.28 5.23
N LEU A 217 26.47 0.80 5.51
CA LEU A 217 26.27 1.85 6.50
C LEU A 217 26.10 1.19 7.88
N LYS A 218 27.20 1.07 8.63
CA LYS A 218 27.15 0.60 10.01
C LYS A 218 26.36 1.62 10.84
N ARG A 219 25.26 1.20 11.47
CA ARG A 219 24.62 2.01 12.51
C ARG A 219 25.30 1.73 13.84
N GLU A 220 25.40 2.77 14.67
CA GLU A 220 25.71 2.62 16.09
C GLU A 220 24.69 1.65 16.67
N SER A 221 25.14 0.43 16.97
CA SER A 221 24.33 -0.62 17.58
C SER A 221 23.96 -0.21 19.01
N PHE A 222 23.02 -0.93 19.61
CA PHE A 222 22.54 -0.86 20.99
C PHE A 222 23.64 -1.01 22.09
N SER A 223 24.91 -0.75 21.79
CA SER A 223 26.05 -0.88 22.70
C SER A 223 25.88 -0.05 23.98
N ASP A 224 25.13 1.04 23.91
CA ASP A 224 24.87 1.91 25.07
C ASP A 224 23.76 1.36 25.98
N LEU A 225 23.06 0.29 25.58
CA LEU A 225 21.89 -0.26 26.26
C LEU A 225 22.08 -1.70 26.78
N ILE A 226 23.23 -2.34 26.56
CA ILE A 226 23.46 -3.76 26.89
C ILE A 226 24.73 -3.91 27.74
N ASN A 227 24.65 -4.65 28.86
CA ASN A 227 25.76 -4.89 29.78
C ASN A 227 26.77 -5.91 29.20
N GLN A 228 28.04 -5.78 29.58
CA GLN A 228 29.16 -6.62 29.08
C GLN A 228 29.00 -8.15 29.31
N ASN A 229 28.03 -8.59 30.11
CA ASN A 229 27.82 -10.00 30.45
C ASN A 229 26.68 -10.68 29.67
N ASP A 230 25.98 -9.97 28.79
CA ASP A 230 24.93 -10.56 27.96
C ASP A 230 25.53 -11.15 26.67
N LEU A 231 25.34 -12.45 26.46
CA LEU A 231 25.88 -13.27 25.36
C LEU A 231 25.18 -13.03 24.00
N ILE A 232 24.82 -11.79 23.67
CA ILE A 232 24.05 -11.47 22.45
C ILE A 232 24.90 -10.69 21.42
N ASN A 233 25.28 -11.43 20.38
CA ASN A 233 25.52 -11.06 18.99
C ASN A 233 26.04 -9.64 18.69
N THR A 234 27.36 -9.55 18.52
CA THR A 234 28.04 -8.42 17.89
C THR A 234 28.05 -8.59 16.36
N ILE A 235 27.02 -8.07 15.70
CA ILE A 235 26.74 -8.12 14.24
C ILE A 235 27.96 -7.83 13.32
N TYR A 236 29.04 -7.23 13.83
CA TYR A 236 30.26 -6.92 13.07
C TYR A 236 31.58 -7.39 13.71
N LYS A 237 31.58 -8.13 14.82
CA LYS A 237 32.83 -8.45 15.57
C LYS A 237 33.82 -9.31 14.79
N ASP A 238 33.31 -10.16 13.91
CA ASP A 238 34.12 -11.02 13.04
C ASP A 238 33.81 -10.79 11.55
N VAL A 239 33.40 -9.56 11.19
CA VAL A 239 33.09 -9.17 9.81
C VAL A 239 34.17 -8.24 9.27
N THR A 240 34.94 -8.72 8.30
CA THR A 240 35.86 -7.90 7.52
C THR A 240 35.11 -7.31 6.34
N THR A 241 35.13 -5.99 6.20
CA THR A 241 34.42 -5.27 5.12
C THR A 241 35.39 -4.45 4.29
N ASP A 242 35.32 -4.56 2.97
CA ASP A 242 35.99 -3.62 2.07
C ASP A 242 35.45 -2.20 2.25
N LYS A 243 36.21 -1.19 1.79
CA LYS A 243 35.79 0.23 1.92
C LYS A 243 34.56 0.59 1.08
N GLY A 244 34.27 -0.20 0.04
CA GLY A 244 33.20 0.10 -0.91
C GLY A 244 33.47 1.35 -1.76
N PHE A 245 32.43 1.86 -2.41
CA PHE A 245 32.49 3.08 -3.22
C PHE A 245 31.22 3.93 -3.09
N THR A 246 31.38 5.24 -3.27
CA THR A 246 30.29 6.22 -3.22
C THR A 246 29.56 6.32 -4.55
N GLY A 247 28.30 6.72 -4.51
CA GLY A 247 27.48 6.94 -5.70
C GLY A 247 26.09 7.42 -5.31
N ILE A 248 25.11 7.20 -6.17
CA ILE A 248 23.70 7.43 -5.86
C ILE A 248 23.22 6.37 -4.85
N ASP A 249 22.58 6.76 -3.75
CA ASP A 249 21.83 5.81 -2.93
C ASP A 249 20.57 5.37 -3.71
N PHE A 250 20.52 4.07 -4.05
CA PHE A 250 19.43 3.50 -4.83
C PHE A 250 18.08 3.62 -4.10
N LYS A 251 18.09 3.36 -2.79
CA LYS A 251 16.89 3.40 -1.96
C LYS A 251 16.43 4.84 -1.81
N GLU A 252 17.32 5.77 -1.48
CA GLU A 252 17.00 7.19 -1.40
C GLU A 252 16.44 7.73 -2.72
N THR A 253 17.07 7.40 -3.85
CA THR A 253 16.69 8.02 -5.13
C THR A 253 15.42 7.42 -5.73
N PHE A 254 15.34 6.09 -5.75
CA PHE A 254 14.29 5.40 -6.49
C PHE A 254 13.21 4.81 -5.58
N LEU A 255 13.58 4.25 -4.43
CA LEU A 255 12.60 3.65 -3.52
C LEU A 255 12.00 4.68 -2.55
N SER A 256 12.64 5.83 -2.33
CA SER A 256 12.07 6.95 -1.57
C SER A 256 11.21 7.82 -2.48
N GLY A 257 10.34 7.13 -3.22
CA GLY A 257 9.08 7.67 -3.74
C GLY A 257 7.93 7.51 -2.75
N ASN A 258 8.13 6.73 -1.68
CA ASN A 258 7.45 7.00 -0.42
C ASN A 258 8.35 7.99 0.35
N GLU A 259 8.44 9.25 -0.11
CA GLU A 259 8.36 10.29 0.92
C GLU A 259 7.13 9.88 1.69
N LYS A 260 7.29 9.46 2.95
CA LYS A 260 6.14 9.35 3.85
C LYS A 260 5.40 10.64 3.60
N LYS A 261 4.25 10.60 2.92
CA LYS A 261 3.38 11.77 2.91
C LYS A 261 3.26 12.08 4.37
N SER A 262 3.75 13.24 4.79
CA SER A 262 3.62 13.60 6.19
C SER A 262 2.12 13.48 6.50
N GLU A 263 1.75 13.13 7.74
CA GLU A 263 0.34 13.14 8.12
C GLU A 263 -0.31 14.44 7.63
N GLU A 264 0.42 15.56 7.72
CA GLU A 264 0.10 16.90 7.22
C GLU A 264 -0.15 16.98 5.69
N ASP A 265 0.66 16.34 4.84
CA ASP A 265 0.45 16.32 3.37
C ASP A 265 -0.81 15.54 2.98
N VAL A 266 -1.06 14.41 3.65
CA VAL A 266 -2.29 13.64 3.44
C VAL A 266 -3.49 14.47 3.87
N ILE A 267 -3.43 15.06 5.07
CA ILE A 267 -4.53 15.85 5.63
C ILE A 267 -4.84 17.06 4.75
N SER A 268 -3.83 17.84 4.37
CA SER A 268 -4.00 19.07 3.58
C SER A 268 -4.64 18.80 2.21
N ARG A 269 -4.24 17.71 1.53
CA ARG A 269 -4.88 17.27 0.28
C ARG A 269 -6.38 17.06 0.44
N PHE A 270 -6.80 16.28 1.44
CA PHE A 270 -8.21 15.93 1.61
C PHE A 270 -9.04 17.05 2.23
N GLN A 271 -8.45 17.91 3.06
CA GLN A 271 -9.10 19.13 3.55
C GLN A 271 -9.30 20.17 2.45
N ASN A 272 -8.34 20.31 1.53
CA ASN A 272 -8.49 21.18 0.36
C ASN A 272 -9.61 20.68 -0.56
N ILE A 273 -9.67 19.37 -0.84
CA ILE A 273 -10.79 18.77 -1.58
C ILE A 273 -12.11 19.00 -0.83
N ALA A 274 -12.14 18.86 0.49
CA ALA A 274 -13.31 19.17 1.31
C ALA A 274 -13.70 20.65 1.19
N SER A 275 -12.75 21.58 1.13
CA SER A 275 -13.02 23.02 1.07
C SER A 275 -13.72 23.44 -0.23
N VAL A 276 -13.46 22.73 -1.32
CA VAL A 276 -14.02 22.97 -2.66
C VAL A 276 -15.27 22.12 -2.93
N SER A 277 -15.42 20.98 -2.26
CA SER A 277 -16.52 20.04 -2.43
C SER A 277 -17.82 20.50 -1.76
N LEU A 278 -18.94 20.35 -2.47
CA LEU A 278 -20.31 20.49 -1.94
C LEU A 278 -20.78 19.23 -1.17
N GLU A 279 -19.96 18.17 -1.13
CA GLU A 279 -20.28 16.89 -0.49
C GLU A 279 -20.24 16.97 1.04
N GLU A 280 -20.91 16.01 1.69
CA GLU A 280 -20.99 15.88 3.14
C GLU A 280 -19.60 15.64 3.75
N LYS A 281 -19.24 16.48 4.73
CA LYS A 281 -18.01 16.35 5.50
C LYS A 281 -18.30 15.63 6.80
N ILE A 282 -17.45 14.68 7.16
CA ILE A 282 -17.59 13.92 8.40
C ILE A 282 -16.34 14.02 9.27
N GLU A 283 -16.54 13.92 10.59
CA GLU A 283 -15.45 13.92 11.57
C GLU A 283 -14.68 12.60 11.50
N VAL A 284 -13.38 12.68 11.24
CA VAL A 284 -12.51 11.51 11.11
C VAL A 284 -11.26 11.65 11.98
N LYS A 285 -10.66 10.51 12.32
CA LYS A 285 -9.28 10.40 12.79
C LYS A 285 -8.43 9.75 11.70
N LEU A 286 -7.19 10.23 11.54
CA LEU A 286 -6.23 9.57 10.67
C LEU A 286 -5.57 8.41 11.43
N ALA A 287 -5.56 7.22 10.87
CA ALA A 287 -4.77 6.09 11.36
C ALA A 287 -3.71 5.70 10.35
N THR A 288 -2.51 5.38 10.85
CA THR A 288 -1.45 4.73 10.10
C THR A 288 -1.64 3.22 10.20
N ILE A 289 -1.68 2.57 9.05
CA ILE A 289 -1.77 1.12 8.89
C ILE A 289 -0.46 0.58 8.28
N SER A 290 -0.41 -0.70 7.94
CA SER A 290 0.81 -1.34 7.45
C SER A 290 1.38 -0.67 6.20
N HIS A 291 2.69 -0.83 6.02
CA HIS A 291 3.46 -0.16 4.95
C HIS A 291 3.44 1.38 4.98
N ASN A 292 3.17 2.00 6.14
CA ASN A 292 2.98 3.46 6.30
C ASN A 292 1.82 4.00 5.45
N ASN A 293 0.86 3.17 5.07
CA ASN A 293 -0.37 3.65 4.46
C ASN A 293 -1.26 4.32 5.52
N TYR A 294 -2.24 5.08 5.07
CA TYR A 294 -3.16 5.79 5.93
C TYR A 294 -4.61 5.40 5.66
N ILE A 295 -5.45 5.53 6.67
CA ILE A 295 -6.90 5.33 6.58
C ILE A 295 -7.61 6.37 7.44
N PHE A 296 -8.71 6.91 6.94
CA PHE A 296 -9.58 7.80 7.71
C PHE A 296 -10.67 6.99 8.41
N LEU A 297 -10.67 7.09 9.74
CA LEU A 297 -11.60 6.40 10.62
C LEU A 297 -12.74 7.34 11.05
N PRO A 298 -14.01 7.01 10.76
CA PRO A 298 -15.16 7.87 11.08
C PRO A 298 -15.45 7.89 12.59
N LYS A 299 -15.26 9.04 13.25
CA LYS A 299 -15.40 9.17 14.72
C LYS A 299 -16.80 8.79 15.23
N GLY A 300 -17.85 9.09 14.44
CA GLY A 300 -19.25 8.85 14.80
C GLY A 300 -19.78 7.46 14.46
N GLN A 301 -19.00 6.62 13.77
CA GLN A 301 -19.42 5.30 13.32
C GLN A 301 -18.60 4.21 14.03
N LYS A 302 -19.19 3.02 14.14
CA LYS A 302 -18.44 1.85 14.55
C LYS A 302 -17.71 1.25 13.36
N VAL A 303 -16.56 0.64 13.58
CA VAL A 303 -15.79 -0.07 12.57
C VAL A 303 -15.67 -1.54 12.95
N ASN A 304 -15.46 -2.40 11.94
CA ASN A 304 -15.28 -3.82 12.16
C ASN A 304 -13.83 -4.11 12.59
N VAL A 305 -13.68 -4.80 13.71
CA VAL A 305 -12.39 -5.19 14.29
C VAL A 305 -12.37 -6.71 14.47
N ILE A 306 -11.26 -7.36 14.12
CA ILE A 306 -11.04 -8.78 14.40
C ILE A 306 -10.34 -8.93 15.73
N ASP A 307 -10.92 -9.76 16.59
CA ASP A 307 -10.23 -10.33 17.75
C ASP A 307 -9.23 -11.40 17.28
N ARG A 308 -7.96 -11.24 17.62
CA ARG A 308 -6.87 -12.11 17.14
C ARG A 308 -7.01 -13.56 17.63
N GLU A 309 -7.50 -13.75 18.85
CA GLU A 309 -7.58 -15.09 19.47
C GLU A 309 -8.79 -15.89 18.98
N SER A 310 -9.95 -15.24 18.84
CA SER A 310 -11.20 -15.90 18.49
C SER A 310 -11.60 -15.75 17.02
N LEU A 311 -10.87 -14.94 16.25
CA LEU A 311 -11.19 -14.53 14.88
C LEU A 311 -12.59 -13.91 14.73
N LYS A 312 -13.20 -13.48 15.84
CA LYS A 312 -14.52 -12.87 15.85
C LYS A 312 -14.41 -11.44 15.37
N ILE A 313 -15.23 -11.10 14.39
CA ILE A 313 -15.45 -9.73 13.95
C ILE A 313 -16.45 -9.06 14.90
N THR A 314 -16.04 -7.97 15.53
CA THR A 314 -16.91 -7.14 16.37
C THR A 314 -16.94 -5.71 15.86
N GLN A 315 -17.94 -4.92 16.33
CA GLN A 315 -18.07 -3.52 15.97
C GLN A 315 -17.69 -2.61 17.13
N GLU A 316 -16.60 -1.88 16.97
CA GLU A 316 -16.04 -1.01 18.00
C GLU A 316 -16.08 0.46 17.61
N LYS A 317 -16.12 1.35 18.62
CA LYS A 317 -16.04 2.79 18.35
C LYS A 317 -14.59 3.17 18.08
N VAL A 318 -14.35 4.12 17.19
CA VAL A 318 -12.99 4.60 16.86
C VAL A 318 -12.17 5.06 18.09
N LYS A 319 -12.84 5.50 19.16
CA LYS A 319 -12.18 5.90 20.42
C LYS A 319 -11.64 4.72 21.26
N GLU A 320 -12.14 3.52 21.03
CA GLU A 320 -11.78 2.28 21.73
C GLU A 320 -10.60 1.59 21.02
N LEU A 321 -10.34 1.94 19.74
CA LEU A 321 -9.25 1.40 18.95
C LEU A 321 -7.87 1.82 19.46
N SER A 322 -6.93 0.88 19.37
CA SER A 322 -5.54 1.01 19.78
C SER A 322 -4.59 0.48 18.69
N ALA A 323 -3.30 0.77 18.84
CA ALA A 323 -2.29 0.15 17.99
C ALA A 323 -2.25 -1.37 18.25
N GLY A 324 -2.21 -2.16 17.17
CA GLY A 324 -2.29 -3.63 17.20
C GLY A 324 -3.66 -4.19 16.79
N ASP A 325 -4.72 -3.38 16.80
CA ASP A 325 -6.05 -3.83 16.39
C ASP A 325 -6.10 -4.12 14.88
N LEU A 326 -6.85 -5.16 14.52
CA LEU A 326 -7.04 -5.59 13.13
C LEU A 326 -8.33 -5.02 12.58
N LEU A 327 -8.22 -4.05 11.67
CA LEU A 327 -9.36 -3.41 11.04
C LEU A 327 -9.78 -4.19 9.79
N VAL A 328 -11.08 -4.51 9.67
CA VAL A 328 -11.65 -5.15 8.47
C VAL A 328 -12.49 -4.16 7.70
N PHE A 329 -12.17 -3.97 6.42
CA PHE A 329 -12.92 -3.07 5.55
C PHE A 329 -12.74 -3.45 4.07
N ARG A 330 -13.60 -2.94 3.19
CA ARG A 330 -13.65 -3.35 1.78
C ARG A 330 -12.68 -2.55 0.90
N THR A 331 -12.09 -3.16 -0.13
CA THR A 331 -11.04 -2.62 -1.04
C THR A 331 -11.52 -1.58 -2.08
N GLN A 332 -12.61 -0.82 -1.82
CA GLN A 332 -13.37 0.07 -2.73
C GLN A 332 -14.59 -0.60 -3.43
N ASN A 333 -15.57 0.23 -3.84
CA ASN A 333 -16.97 -0.06 -4.26
C ASN A 333 -18.00 -0.38 -3.16
N ALA A 334 -17.84 0.20 -1.97
CA ALA A 334 -18.54 -0.22 -0.76
C ALA A 334 -19.98 0.30 -0.53
N SER A 335 -20.56 1.21 -1.33
CA SER A 335 -21.87 1.77 -0.93
C SER A 335 -23.07 0.84 -1.11
N ASN A 336 -22.92 -0.29 -1.82
CA ASN A 336 -24.06 -1.10 -2.21
C ASN A 336 -24.17 -2.48 -1.56
N LEU A 337 -23.13 -3.13 -1.01
CA LEU A 337 -23.29 -4.51 -0.51
C LEU A 337 -24.28 -4.64 0.65
N VAL A 338 -24.16 -3.79 1.68
CA VAL A 338 -25.12 -3.79 2.79
C VAL A 338 -26.53 -3.48 2.26
N ARG A 339 -26.63 -2.66 1.23
CA ARG A 339 -27.91 -2.33 0.59
C ARG A 339 -28.47 -3.50 -0.24
N GLU A 340 -27.64 -4.19 -1.00
CA GLU A 340 -27.96 -5.36 -1.82
C GLU A 340 -28.42 -6.49 -0.91
N VAL A 341 -27.62 -6.86 0.10
CA VAL A 341 -27.98 -7.87 1.10
C VAL A 341 -29.23 -7.45 1.89
N ALA A 342 -29.37 -6.17 2.26
CA ALA A 342 -30.61 -5.72 2.91
C ALA A 342 -31.83 -5.79 1.98
N ASP A 343 -31.66 -5.51 0.69
CA ASP A 343 -32.72 -5.61 -0.30
C ASP A 343 -33.08 -7.09 -0.56
N GLU A 344 -32.12 -8.01 -0.50
CA GLU A 344 -32.35 -9.48 -0.51
C GLU A 344 -33.12 -9.95 0.72
N ILE A 345 -32.72 -9.51 1.93
CA ILE A 345 -33.43 -9.82 3.19
C ILE A 345 -34.87 -9.31 3.15
N MET A 346 -35.10 -8.12 2.61
CA MET A 346 -36.45 -7.56 2.44
C MET A 346 -37.24 -8.21 1.28
N GLY A 347 -36.56 -8.94 0.39
CA GLY A 347 -37.14 -9.63 -0.76
C GLY A 347 -38.02 -8.73 -1.63
N ILE A 348 -39.22 -9.22 -1.96
CA ILE A 348 -40.19 -8.52 -2.81
C ILE A 348 -40.60 -7.13 -2.28
N ASN A 349 -40.44 -6.90 -0.97
CA ASN A 349 -40.85 -5.65 -0.33
C ASN A 349 -39.79 -4.54 -0.43
N ALA A 350 -38.54 -4.86 -0.78
CA ALA A 350 -37.43 -3.91 -0.81
C ALA A 350 -37.76 -2.66 -1.63
N LYS A 351 -38.21 -2.86 -2.88
CA LYS A 351 -38.57 -1.76 -3.80
C LYS A 351 -39.71 -0.91 -3.25
N LYS A 352 -40.73 -1.53 -2.63
CA LYS A 352 -41.87 -0.84 -2.02
C LYS A 352 -41.43 0.02 -0.84
N HIS A 353 -40.66 -0.55 0.08
CA HIS A 353 -40.18 0.18 1.27
C HIS A 353 -39.27 1.36 0.88
N ARG A 354 -38.34 1.15 -0.05
CA ARG A 354 -37.46 2.22 -0.56
C ARG A 354 -38.28 3.35 -1.21
N SER A 355 -39.29 2.99 -2.01
CA SER A 355 -40.20 3.96 -2.63
C SER A 355 -40.96 4.78 -1.58
N ASN A 356 -41.44 4.13 -0.51
CA ASN A 356 -42.14 4.82 0.58
C ASN A 356 -41.23 5.82 1.30
N VAL A 357 -40.02 5.42 1.70
CA VAL A 357 -39.04 6.36 2.30
C VAL A 357 -38.70 7.50 1.36
N GLU A 358 -38.65 7.25 0.06
CA GLU A 358 -38.33 8.27 -0.93
C GLU A 358 -39.43 9.36 -1.05
N LYS A 359 -40.69 9.07 -0.68
CA LYS A 359 -41.80 10.04 -0.72
C LYS A 359 -41.50 11.30 0.11
N TRP A 360 -41.09 11.14 1.37
CA TRP A 360 -40.82 12.28 2.25
C TRP A 360 -39.55 13.03 1.85
N LYS A 361 -38.52 12.30 1.39
CA LYS A 361 -37.28 12.91 0.89
C LYS A 361 -37.50 13.77 -0.34
N LYS A 362 -38.32 13.30 -1.30
CA LYS A 362 -38.73 14.11 -2.47
C LYS A 362 -39.43 15.39 -2.05
N ARG A 363 -40.30 15.33 -1.03
CA ARG A 363 -41.01 16.51 -0.51
C ARG A 363 -40.09 17.48 0.19
N LEU A 364 -39.09 16.98 0.94
CA LEU A 364 -38.04 17.81 1.53
C LEU A 364 -37.21 18.51 0.44
N ARG A 365 -36.71 17.77 -0.56
CA ARG A 365 -35.93 18.33 -1.68
C ARG A 365 -36.72 19.39 -2.44
N PHE A 366 -37.98 19.12 -2.79
CA PHE A 366 -38.84 20.11 -3.44
C PHE A 366 -38.97 21.42 -2.64
N ASN A 367 -39.09 21.33 -1.31
CA ASN A 367 -39.19 22.52 -0.46
C ASN A 367 -37.85 23.28 -0.37
N VAL A 368 -36.73 22.56 -0.32
CA VAL A 368 -35.39 23.15 -0.33
C VAL A 368 -35.10 23.82 -1.67
N ASP A 369 -35.37 23.17 -2.80
CA ASP A 369 -35.19 23.72 -4.14
C ASP A 369 -36.01 25.00 -4.34
N LYS A 370 -37.23 25.04 -3.79
CA LYS A 370 -38.13 26.19 -3.93
C LYS A 370 -37.78 27.39 -3.04
N LYS A 371 -37.24 27.16 -1.84
CA LYS A 371 -37.10 28.21 -0.80
C LYS A 371 -35.68 28.47 -0.34
N GLY A 372 -34.72 27.62 -0.70
CA GLY A 372 -33.36 27.62 -0.16
C GLY A 372 -33.27 26.86 1.17
N ILE A 373 -32.14 26.20 1.38
CA ILE A 373 -31.91 25.32 2.54
C ILE A 373 -31.92 26.05 3.89
N ASP A 374 -31.30 27.24 3.95
CA ASP A 374 -31.27 28.11 5.13
C ASP A 374 -32.69 28.50 5.58
N LYS A 375 -33.55 28.89 4.63
CA LYS A 375 -34.95 29.24 4.91
C LYS A 375 -35.76 28.04 5.42
N ILE A 376 -35.53 26.84 4.86
CA ILE A 376 -36.17 25.62 5.36
C ILE A 376 -35.66 25.28 6.77
N SER A 377 -34.36 25.42 7.02
CA SER A 377 -33.75 25.20 8.34
C SER A 377 -34.42 26.08 9.41
N ARG A 378 -34.51 27.40 9.15
CA ARG A 378 -35.18 28.34 10.05
C ARG A 378 -36.64 28.00 10.28
N ILE A 379 -37.40 27.66 9.22
CA ILE A 379 -38.81 27.26 9.35
C ILE A 379 -38.96 26.02 10.24
N LEU A 380 -38.15 24.97 10.01
CA LEU A 380 -38.24 23.72 10.79
C LEU A 380 -37.87 23.93 12.26
N ILE A 381 -36.86 24.75 12.54
CA ILE A 381 -36.41 25.05 13.91
C ILE A 381 -37.41 25.97 14.63
N GLU A 382 -37.69 27.13 14.06
CA GLU A 382 -38.42 28.21 14.76
C GLU A 382 -39.93 27.98 14.78
N ARG A 383 -40.50 27.49 13.68
CA ARG A 383 -41.96 27.34 13.55
C ARG A 383 -42.46 25.98 14.01
N TYR A 384 -41.68 24.93 13.77
CA TYR A 384 -42.08 23.55 14.04
C TYR A 384 -41.29 22.88 15.18
N GLY A 385 -40.37 23.61 15.81
CA GLY A 385 -39.66 23.14 17.01
C GLY A 385 -38.63 22.02 16.77
N ILE A 386 -38.29 21.70 15.51
CA ILE A 386 -37.34 20.64 15.16
C ILE A 386 -35.92 21.18 15.32
N LYS A 387 -35.41 21.22 16.56
CA LYS A 387 -34.11 21.83 16.93
C LYS A 387 -32.91 21.24 16.18
N VAL A 388 -33.02 20.00 15.72
CA VAL A 388 -31.97 19.29 14.97
C VAL A 388 -31.95 19.68 13.49
N ALA A 389 -32.90 20.45 12.97
CA ALA A 389 -33.01 20.79 11.55
C ALA A 389 -32.05 21.91 11.10
N ARG A 390 -30.76 21.81 11.44
CA ARG A 390 -29.69 22.68 10.91
C ARG A 390 -29.44 22.36 9.43
N GLU A 391 -28.92 23.31 8.66
CA GLU A 391 -28.65 23.13 7.23
C GLU A 391 -27.88 21.84 6.92
N ASN A 392 -26.83 21.53 7.68
CA ASN A 392 -26.05 20.30 7.48
C ASN A 392 -26.92 19.05 7.65
N ASN A 393 -27.72 18.97 8.71
CA ASN A 393 -28.60 17.83 8.94
C ASN A 393 -29.66 17.70 7.84
N ILE A 394 -30.17 18.82 7.31
CA ILE A 394 -31.13 18.80 6.19
C ILE A 394 -30.47 18.26 4.92
N LYS A 395 -29.22 18.63 4.62
CA LYS A 395 -28.46 18.02 3.51
C LYS A 395 -28.38 16.50 3.68
N ASN A 396 -28.02 16.06 4.88
CA ASN A 396 -27.89 14.64 5.21
C ASN A 396 -29.22 13.89 5.04
N TRP A 397 -30.34 14.48 5.47
CA TRP A 397 -31.67 13.89 5.34
C TRP A 397 -32.13 13.73 3.88
N MET A 398 -31.70 14.63 2.99
CA MET A 398 -32.01 14.56 1.56
C MET A 398 -31.18 13.52 0.81
N SER A 399 -30.05 13.07 1.38
CA SER A 399 -29.16 12.08 0.78
C SER A 399 -29.79 10.70 0.65
N SER A 400 -29.17 9.82 -0.14
CA SER A 400 -29.56 8.41 -0.26
C SER A 400 -29.30 7.61 1.02
N TYR A 401 -28.40 8.06 1.91
CA TYR A 401 -27.92 7.32 3.08
C TYR A 401 -28.85 7.41 4.29
N THR A 402 -29.48 8.56 4.53
CA THR A 402 -30.37 8.71 5.70
C THR A 402 -31.66 7.90 5.49
N ILE A 403 -31.83 6.78 6.18
CA ILE A 403 -33.07 5.99 6.09
C ILE A 403 -34.15 6.56 7.01
N LYS A 404 -33.78 6.84 8.27
CA LYS A 404 -34.71 7.27 9.33
C LYS A 404 -34.04 8.33 10.23
N PRO A 405 -34.27 9.64 10.01
CA PRO A 405 -33.81 10.63 10.96
C PRO A 405 -34.56 10.48 12.29
N SER A 406 -33.93 10.91 13.39
CA SER A 406 -34.55 10.83 14.73
C SER A 406 -35.86 11.61 14.83
N CYS A 407 -36.00 12.67 14.03
CA CYS A 407 -37.20 13.51 13.96
C CYS A 407 -38.10 13.18 12.74
N LEU A 408 -38.10 11.93 12.26
CA LEU A 408 -38.89 11.55 11.07
C LEU A 408 -40.39 11.83 11.28
N ASN A 409 -40.93 11.51 12.46
CA ASN A 409 -42.36 11.67 12.73
C ASN A 409 -42.79 13.13 12.61
N GLU A 410 -42.02 14.03 13.21
CA GLU A 410 -42.22 15.47 13.18
C GLU A 410 -42.10 15.99 11.74
N LEU A 411 -41.11 15.53 10.97
CA LEU A 411 -40.97 15.91 9.56
C LEU A 411 -42.19 15.51 8.73
N LEU A 412 -42.75 14.32 8.94
CA LEU A 412 -43.94 13.88 8.22
C LEU A 412 -45.19 14.69 8.61
N GLU A 413 -45.28 15.17 9.84
CA GLU A 413 -46.31 16.13 10.27
C GLU A 413 -46.16 17.48 9.59
N VAL A 414 -44.94 18.05 9.58
CA VAL A 414 -44.66 19.32 8.91
C VAL A 414 -45.03 19.27 7.43
N PHE A 415 -44.73 18.14 6.78
CA PHE A 415 -45.03 17.93 5.37
C PHE A 415 -46.46 17.49 5.07
N LYS A 416 -47.33 17.45 6.10
CA LYS A 416 -48.77 17.18 5.98
C LYS A 416 -49.06 15.87 5.24
N PHE A 417 -48.32 14.81 5.54
CA PHE A 417 -48.68 13.46 5.10
C PHE A 417 -49.96 12.99 5.80
N GLU A 418 -50.78 12.21 5.11
CA GLU A 418 -51.97 11.59 5.70
C GLU A 418 -51.56 10.51 6.70
N LEU A 419 -52.43 10.17 7.66
CA LEU A 419 -52.11 9.23 8.75
C LEU A 419 -51.62 7.87 8.20
N LEU A 420 -52.33 7.31 7.22
CA LEU A 420 -51.96 6.06 6.57
C LEU A 420 -50.59 6.15 5.86
N GLU A 421 -50.32 7.24 5.16
CA GLU A 421 -49.02 7.44 4.50
C GLU A 421 -47.87 7.56 5.51
N LYS A 422 -48.11 8.20 6.66
CA LYS A 422 -47.12 8.30 7.74
C LYS A 422 -46.75 6.92 8.26
N GLU A 423 -47.74 6.10 8.57
CA GLU A 423 -47.55 4.74 9.06
C GLU A 423 -46.77 3.88 8.06
N GLU A 424 -47.11 3.96 6.76
CA GLU A 424 -46.39 3.26 5.71
C GLU A 424 -44.91 3.67 5.62
N ILE A 425 -44.61 4.97 5.75
CA ILE A 425 -43.26 5.51 5.68
C ILE A 425 -42.44 5.11 6.91
N ILE A 426 -43.02 5.25 8.11
CA ILE A 426 -42.36 4.90 9.38
C ILE A 426 -42.06 3.41 9.44
N THR A 427 -43.03 2.58 9.03
CA THR A 427 -42.87 1.13 8.95
C THR A 427 -41.76 0.79 7.95
N ALA A 428 -41.85 1.30 6.72
CA ALA A 428 -40.82 1.07 5.71
C ALA A 428 -39.41 1.50 6.15
N ALA A 429 -39.28 2.66 6.80
CA ALA A 429 -38.00 3.14 7.30
C ALA A 429 -37.44 2.22 8.41
N SER A 430 -38.32 1.68 9.26
CA SER A 430 -37.92 0.76 10.34
C SER A 430 -37.52 -0.61 9.79
N GLU A 431 -38.25 -1.13 8.81
CA GLU A 431 -37.91 -2.38 8.10
C GLU A 431 -36.56 -2.27 7.38
N ILE A 432 -36.31 -1.17 6.66
CA ILE A 432 -35.02 -0.96 5.99
C ILE A 432 -33.88 -0.89 7.00
N VAL A 433 -34.06 -0.21 8.13
CA VAL A 433 -33.03 -0.15 9.20
C VAL A 433 -32.77 -1.54 9.77
N SER A 434 -33.83 -2.31 10.06
CA SER A 434 -33.71 -3.68 10.55
C SER A 434 -32.95 -4.56 9.55
N ALA A 435 -33.32 -4.52 8.27
CA ALA A 435 -32.65 -5.27 7.21
C ALA A 435 -31.19 -4.84 7.03
N HIS A 436 -30.86 -3.56 7.18
CA HIS A 436 -29.46 -3.07 7.16
C HIS A 436 -28.63 -3.66 8.31
N ILE A 437 -29.20 -3.71 9.52
CA ILE A 437 -28.52 -4.31 10.68
C ILE A 437 -28.31 -5.80 10.44
N SER A 438 -29.35 -6.51 10.00
CA SER A 438 -29.28 -7.95 9.68
C SER A 438 -28.26 -8.23 8.57
N ALA A 439 -28.23 -7.41 7.51
CA ALA A 439 -27.24 -7.50 6.44
C ALA A 439 -25.81 -7.35 6.98
N GLY A 440 -25.58 -6.37 7.87
CA GLY A 440 -24.28 -6.20 8.53
C GLY A 440 -23.84 -7.42 9.34
N HIS A 441 -24.77 -8.05 10.08
CA HIS A 441 -24.49 -9.29 10.81
C HIS A 441 -24.20 -10.46 9.87
N GLN A 442 -25.00 -10.63 8.81
CA GLN A 442 -24.82 -11.70 7.83
C GLN A 442 -23.48 -11.59 7.11
N ILE A 443 -23.10 -10.38 6.68
CA ILE A 443 -21.79 -10.11 6.08
C ILE A 443 -20.67 -10.46 7.08
N SER A 444 -20.78 -10.02 8.33
CA SER A 444 -19.77 -10.31 9.35
C SER A 444 -19.63 -11.82 9.61
N TYR A 445 -20.75 -12.55 9.65
CA TYR A 445 -20.76 -14.00 9.83
C TYR A 445 -20.09 -14.74 8.66
N ILE A 446 -20.43 -14.36 7.42
CA ILE A 446 -19.81 -14.92 6.22
C ILE A 446 -18.31 -14.64 6.22
N LEU A 447 -17.91 -13.41 6.51
CA LEU A 447 -16.49 -13.03 6.59
C LEU A 447 -15.76 -13.89 7.62
N MET A 448 -16.30 -14.08 8.83
CA MET A 448 -15.67 -14.94 9.85
C MET A 448 -15.42 -16.36 9.35
N ASN A 449 -16.32 -16.92 8.53
CA ASN A 449 -16.16 -18.28 7.98
C ASN A 449 -15.17 -18.35 6.80
N GLU A 450 -14.92 -17.22 6.14
CA GLU A 450 -13.97 -17.11 5.03
C GLU A 450 -12.56 -16.67 5.47
N LEU A 451 -12.39 -16.31 6.75
CA LEU A 451 -11.07 -15.97 7.30
C LEU A 451 -10.16 -17.21 7.32
N ASP A 452 -8.91 -17.01 6.88
CA ASP A 452 -7.87 -18.04 6.92
C ASP A 452 -7.47 -18.35 8.37
N GLU A 453 -7.39 -19.61 8.75
CA GLU A 453 -6.92 -20.03 10.08
C GLU A 453 -5.48 -19.55 10.37
N ASN A 454 -4.69 -19.30 9.32
CA ASN A 454 -3.34 -18.74 9.40
C ASN A 454 -3.31 -17.21 9.23
N LEU A 455 -4.43 -16.51 9.45
CA LEU A 455 -4.53 -15.05 9.34
C LEU A 455 -3.41 -14.33 10.08
N GLU A 456 -3.11 -14.76 11.31
CA GLU A 456 -2.09 -14.11 12.14
C GLU A 456 -0.69 -14.24 11.52
N GLY A 457 -0.34 -15.40 10.95
CA GLY A 457 0.92 -15.57 10.23
C GLY A 457 1.02 -14.66 9.00
N ILE A 458 -0.08 -14.51 8.26
CA ILE A 458 -0.14 -13.64 7.07
C ILE A 458 0.00 -12.15 7.46
N ILE A 459 -0.66 -11.72 8.53
CA ILE A 459 -0.60 -10.35 9.04
C ILE A 459 0.77 -10.05 9.64
N ASP A 460 1.40 -10.97 10.36
CA ASP A 460 2.74 -10.76 10.91
C ASP A 460 3.81 -10.62 9.80
N GLU A 461 3.65 -11.37 8.70
CA GLU A 461 4.59 -11.35 7.57
C GLU A 461 4.38 -10.15 6.65
N ASN A 462 3.12 -9.82 6.34
CA ASN A 462 2.78 -8.81 5.33
C ASN A 462 2.22 -7.52 5.94
N GLY A 463 1.83 -7.51 7.21
CA GLY A 463 1.12 -6.40 7.85
C GLY A 463 -0.34 -6.24 7.43
N PHE A 464 -0.78 -6.94 6.39
CA PHE A 464 -2.14 -6.89 5.85
C PHE A 464 -2.53 -8.23 5.21
N TYR A 465 -3.82 -8.45 5.07
CA TYR A 465 -4.39 -9.57 4.32
C TYR A 465 -5.55 -9.07 3.46
N THR A 466 -5.53 -9.43 2.19
CA THR A 466 -6.61 -9.11 1.25
C THR A 466 -7.16 -10.41 0.70
N PHE A 467 -8.47 -10.58 0.74
CA PHE A 467 -9.15 -11.73 0.13
C PHE A 467 -10.39 -11.29 -0.64
N GLU A 468 -10.84 -12.14 -1.54
CA GLU A 468 -12.11 -12.00 -2.25
C GLU A 468 -13.11 -12.98 -1.64
N SER A 469 -14.32 -12.51 -1.35
CA SER A 469 -15.37 -13.35 -0.80
C SER A 469 -15.88 -14.32 -1.87
N THR A 470 -16.09 -15.57 -1.46
CA THR A 470 -16.67 -16.61 -2.31
C THR A 470 -18.19 -16.52 -2.37
N GLU A 471 -18.82 -15.98 -1.32
CA GLU A 471 -20.26 -15.76 -1.22
C GLU A 471 -20.69 -14.43 -1.86
N PHE A 472 -19.83 -13.41 -1.83
CA PHE A 472 -20.11 -12.09 -2.41
C PHE A 472 -19.24 -11.82 -3.63
N GLU A 473 -19.73 -12.21 -4.82
CA GLU A 473 -19.00 -12.09 -6.09
C GLU A 473 -18.51 -10.64 -6.33
N GLY A 474 -17.20 -10.48 -6.55
CA GLY A 474 -16.56 -9.18 -6.75
C GLY A 474 -16.42 -8.33 -5.48
N ALA A 475 -16.66 -8.88 -4.29
CA ALA A 475 -16.39 -8.21 -3.02
C ALA A 475 -15.03 -8.63 -2.44
N SER A 476 -14.08 -7.71 -2.47
CA SER A 476 -12.77 -7.89 -1.82
C SER A 476 -12.69 -7.14 -0.48
N PHE A 477 -12.16 -7.82 0.53
CA PHE A 477 -11.96 -7.32 1.88
C PHE A 477 -10.47 -7.23 2.20
N ASN A 478 -10.09 -6.18 2.93
CA ASN A 478 -8.78 -6.01 3.53
C ASN A 478 -8.88 -6.11 5.05
N ILE A 479 -7.85 -6.69 5.61
CA ILE A 479 -7.54 -6.73 7.02
C ILE A 479 -6.20 -6.04 7.19
N GLU A 480 -6.18 -4.95 7.94
CA GLU A 480 -5.00 -4.13 8.15
C GLU A 480 -4.77 -3.92 9.65
N GLU A 481 -3.51 -4.02 10.07
CA GLU A 481 -3.14 -3.73 11.44
C GLU A 481 -2.97 -2.22 11.67
N ILE A 482 -3.63 -1.68 12.68
CA ILE A 482 -3.46 -0.29 13.10
C ILE A 482 -2.08 -0.15 13.77
N LYS A 483 -1.21 0.69 13.20
CA LYS A 483 0.10 1.01 13.79
C LYS A 483 0.05 2.24 14.69
N LYS A 484 -0.78 3.22 14.35
CA LYS A 484 -0.92 4.49 15.08
C LYS A 484 -2.26 5.14 14.76
N ILE A 485 -2.86 5.83 15.74
CA ILE A 485 -4.04 6.68 15.52
C ILE A 485 -3.70 8.11 15.94
N SER A 486 -3.99 9.08 15.09
CA SER A 486 -3.82 10.50 15.38
C SER A 486 -4.78 10.95 16.49
N LYS A 487 -4.33 11.88 17.33
CA LYS A 487 -5.14 12.47 18.41
C LYS A 487 -6.12 13.52 17.89
N GLU A 488 -5.80 14.12 16.75
CA GLU A 488 -6.57 15.20 16.14
C GLU A 488 -7.80 14.68 15.39
N ILE A 489 -8.75 15.60 15.17
CA ILE A 489 -10.00 15.34 14.45
C ILE A 489 -9.98 16.20 13.19
N TYR A 490 -10.27 15.57 12.05
CA TYR A 490 -10.30 16.22 10.74
C TYR A 490 -11.69 16.12 10.12
N TYR A 491 -11.94 16.95 9.11
CA TYR A 491 -13.18 16.97 8.34
C TYR A 491 -12.87 16.70 6.87
N ILE A 492 -13.35 15.56 6.35
CA ILE A 492 -13.14 15.14 4.97
C ILE A 492 -14.46 14.69 4.33
N PRO A 493 -14.56 14.57 3.00
CA PRO A 493 -15.74 14.01 2.35
C PRO A 493 -16.00 12.57 2.80
N GLU A 494 -17.26 12.23 3.08
CA GLU A 494 -17.65 10.89 3.58
C GLU A 494 -17.16 9.74 2.68
N LYS A 495 -17.11 9.95 1.35
CA LYS A 495 -16.63 8.96 0.39
C LYS A 495 -15.17 8.55 0.58
N GLU A 496 -14.38 9.29 1.35
CA GLU A 496 -12.95 9.04 1.55
C GLU A 496 -12.64 8.26 2.83
N ILE A 497 -13.65 7.91 3.64
CA ILE A 497 -13.44 7.06 4.82
C ILE A 497 -13.17 5.62 4.44
N LEU A 498 -12.45 4.92 5.32
CA LEU A 498 -12.14 3.49 5.20
C LEU A 498 -11.51 3.09 3.84
N LYS A 499 -10.81 4.03 3.20
CA LYS A 499 -9.99 3.79 2.01
C LYS A 499 -8.53 3.80 2.39
N ILE A 500 -7.78 2.87 1.81
CA ILE A 500 -6.31 2.86 1.90
C ILE A 500 -5.77 4.02 1.08
N ILE A 501 -5.09 4.93 1.76
CA ILE A 501 -4.35 6.03 1.17
C ILE A 501 -2.89 5.63 1.18
N LYS A 502 -2.31 5.47 -0.01
CA LYS A 502 -0.88 5.15 -0.13
C LYS A 502 -0.05 6.30 0.40
N GLY A 503 0.74 5.99 1.43
CA GLY A 503 1.61 6.91 2.14
C GLY A 503 3.00 7.03 1.56
#